data_AF-A0A7D3ZYM9-F1
#
_entry.id   AF-A0A7D3ZYM9-F1
#
_cell.length_a   1.000
_cell.length_b   1.000
_cell.length_c   1.000
_cell.angle_alpha   90.00
_cell.angle_beta   90.00
_cell.angle_gamma   90.00
#
_symmetry.space_group_name_H-M   'P 1'
#
loop_
_entity.id
_entity.type
_entity.pdbx_description
1 polymer ?
#
loop_
_entity_poly.entity_id
_entity_poly.type
_entity_poly.pdbx_seq_one_letter_code
_entity_poly.pdbx_strand_id
1 'polypeptide(L)'
;MRRRIACTLALAGLAFAATPGASAAETWQQTSRQTYYLTDALQRSQGIATDGTTWYFSWKLGLSRVTLDGRTVLSNNPLAIPAQLAAQGANHIGDIDYYNGKIYAPIEDGSDYKHPYIALYDASTLTYTGTAYALPLSVQPDGAPWVAVDAARGYVYSSAYNPTPALNVYSLTDLHLVKTVPLSTAIGSVQGAKVYDGDLYASSNNDAKSIYRIDPGTGQVTDVFDRASSLPSGSETEGLAFLPTSDGAQMHALDAVSGRLATYLYNYRRTTS
;
A
#
# COMPACT_ATOMS: atom_id res chain seq x y z
N MET A 1 55.30 -51.36 7.77
CA MET A 1 55.71 -49.97 7.47
C MET A 1 55.24 -49.59 6.06
N ARG A 2 54.04 -49.00 5.92
CA ARG A 2 53.58 -48.37 4.67
C ARG A 2 52.63 -47.23 5.03
N ARG A 3 53.13 -46.00 5.03
CA ARG A 3 52.34 -44.77 5.14
C ARG A 3 51.61 -44.56 3.81
N ARG A 4 50.28 -44.51 3.82
CA ARG A 4 49.49 -44.01 2.68
C ARG A 4 49.28 -42.52 2.90
N ILE A 5 49.86 -41.71 2.01
CA ILE A 5 49.61 -40.28 1.92
C ILE A 5 48.30 -40.13 1.13
N ALA A 6 47.27 -39.57 1.77
CA ALA A 6 46.04 -39.20 1.10
C ALA A 6 46.19 -37.76 0.57
N CYS A 7 46.23 -37.61 -0.76
CA CYS A 7 46.08 -36.33 -1.43
C CYS A 7 44.60 -35.95 -1.43
N THR A 8 44.24 -34.92 -0.67
CA THR A 8 42.91 -34.29 -0.74
C THR A 8 42.88 -33.35 -1.94
N LEU A 9 42.18 -33.74 -3.02
CA LEU A 9 41.82 -32.79 -4.08
C LEU A 9 40.71 -31.86 -3.53
N ALA A 10 41.01 -30.57 -3.43
CA ALA A 10 40.00 -29.54 -3.23
C ALA A 10 39.29 -29.27 -4.56
N LEU A 11 38.03 -29.69 -4.70
CA LEU A 11 37.16 -29.21 -5.77
C LEU A 11 36.70 -27.80 -5.42
N ALA A 12 37.17 -26.80 -6.16
CA ALA A 12 36.58 -25.48 -6.17
C ALA A 12 35.22 -25.55 -6.88
N GLY A 13 34.13 -25.50 -6.11
CA GLY A 13 32.78 -25.35 -6.64
C GLY A 13 32.59 -23.94 -7.19
N LEU A 14 32.44 -23.81 -8.51
CA LEU A 14 31.95 -22.60 -9.15
C LEU A 14 30.47 -22.42 -8.77
N ALA A 15 30.19 -21.50 -7.86
CA ALA A 15 28.83 -21.04 -7.61
C ALA A 15 28.37 -20.23 -8.84
N PHE A 16 27.50 -20.82 -9.65
CA PHE A 16 26.75 -20.05 -10.65
C PHE A 16 25.77 -19.15 -9.90
N ALA A 17 26.06 -17.85 -9.87
CA ALA A 17 25.05 -16.85 -9.54
C ALA A 17 23.98 -16.94 -10.63
N ALA A 18 22.80 -17.45 -10.27
CA ALA A 18 21.64 -17.40 -11.14
C ALA A 18 21.32 -15.92 -11.40
N THR A 19 21.46 -15.49 -12.65
CA THR A 19 20.89 -14.21 -13.10
C THR A 19 19.38 -14.27 -12.83
N PRO A 20 18.78 -13.26 -12.18
CA PRO A 20 17.33 -13.22 -12.04
C PRO A 20 16.74 -13.24 -13.45
N GLY A 21 16.00 -14.29 -13.76
CA GLY A 21 15.29 -14.39 -15.04
C GLY A 21 14.37 -13.18 -15.16
N ALA A 22 14.30 -12.58 -16.35
CA ALA A 22 13.30 -11.57 -16.65
C ALA A 22 11.93 -12.14 -16.26
N SER A 23 11.31 -11.56 -15.23
CA SER A 23 9.96 -11.92 -14.82
C SER A 23 9.06 -11.76 -16.04
N ALA A 24 8.34 -12.83 -16.43
CA ALA A 24 7.41 -12.77 -17.54
C ALA A 24 6.50 -11.55 -17.37
N ALA A 25 6.17 -10.87 -18.47
CA ALA A 25 5.28 -9.72 -18.43
C ALA A 25 3.96 -10.16 -17.79
N GLU A 26 3.69 -9.64 -16.60
CA GLU A 26 2.42 -9.92 -15.94
C GLU A 26 1.31 -9.13 -16.64
N THR A 27 0.13 -9.72 -16.75
CA THR A 27 -1.04 -9.04 -17.27
C THR A 27 -2.15 -9.11 -16.22
N TRP A 28 -2.93 -8.05 -16.13
CA TRP A 28 -4.04 -7.94 -15.17
C TRP A 28 -5.33 -7.68 -15.92
N GLN A 29 -6.29 -8.59 -15.76
CA GLN A 29 -7.60 -8.50 -16.39
C GLN A 29 -8.65 -8.15 -15.33
N GLN A 30 -9.43 -7.10 -15.58
CA GLN A 30 -10.59 -6.78 -14.73
C GLN A 30 -11.62 -7.93 -14.81
N THR A 31 -11.98 -8.50 -13.67
CA THR A 31 -12.97 -9.58 -13.57
C THR A 31 -14.36 -9.06 -13.19
N SER A 32 -14.41 -8.12 -12.26
CA SER A 32 -15.66 -7.55 -11.77
C SER A 32 -15.45 -6.16 -11.17
N ARG A 33 -16.55 -5.48 -10.85
CA ARG A 33 -16.56 -4.20 -10.15
C ARG A 33 -17.68 -4.20 -9.11
N GLN A 34 -17.34 -3.84 -7.89
CA GLN A 34 -18.31 -3.49 -6.85
C GLN A 34 -18.46 -1.97 -6.77
N THR A 35 -19.67 -1.50 -6.52
CA THR A 35 -19.99 -0.07 -6.41
C THR A 35 -20.62 0.23 -5.06
N TYR A 36 -20.13 1.30 -4.44
CA TYR A 36 -20.65 1.93 -3.24
C TYR A 36 -21.25 3.29 -3.61
N TYR A 37 -22.33 3.68 -2.94
CA TYR A 37 -23.02 4.94 -3.22
C TYR A 37 -23.18 5.77 -1.94
N LEU A 38 -23.29 7.09 -2.10
CA LEU A 38 -23.65 8.01 -1.01
C LEU A 38 -22.74 7.87 0.21
N THR A 39 -23.30 7.60 1.39
CA THR A 39 -22.55 7.47 2.65
C THR A 39 -21.51 6.35 2.58
N ASP A 40 -21.80 5.25 1.88
CA ASP A 40 -20.84 4.16 1.73
C ASP A 40 -19.65 4.57 0.86
N ALA A 41 -19.88 5.42 -0.14
CA ALA A 41 -18.80 5.98 -0.96
C ALA A 41 -17.93 6.95 -0.14
N LEU A 42 -18.56 7.82 0.65
CA LEU A 42 -17.84 8.74 1.54
C LEU A 42 -16.96 8.03 2.57
N GLN A 43 -17.37 6.86 3.06
CA GLN A 43 -16.61 6.07 4.03
C GLN A 43 -15.57 5.13 3.40
N ARG A 44 -15.45 5.14 2.06
CA ARG A 44 -14.52 4.29 1.29
C ARG A 44 -13.85 5.17 0.27
N SER A 45 -13.08 6.14 0.75
CA SER A 45 -12.71 7.26 -0.08
C SER A 45 -11.24 7.60 -0.03
N GLN A 46 -10.42 6.91 0.78
CA GLN A 46 -9.00 7.20 0.86
C GLN A 46 -8.11 5.96 0.82
N GLY A 47 -8.63 4.78 1.16
CA GLY A 47 -7.80 3.60 1.33
C GLY A 47 -8.56 2.30 1.50
N ILE A 48 -7.84 1.21 1.28
CA ILE A 48 -8.32 -0.16 1.48
C ILE A 48 -7.20 -1.08 1.99
N ALA A 49 -7.54 -1.95 2.95
CA ALA A 49 -6.67 -3.04 3.40
C ALA A 49 -7.48 -4.29 3.77
N THR A 50 -6.81 -5.40 4.04
CA THR A 50 -7.46 -6.65 4.47
C THR A 50 -6.59 -7.45 5.42
N ASP A 51 -7.22 -8.19 6.33
CA ASP A 51 -6.60 -9.23 7.15
C ASP A 51 -6.73 -10.63 6.52
N GLY A 52 -7.25 -10.72 5.30
CA GLY A 52 -7.59 -11.98 4.62
C GLY A 52 -9.02 -12.47 4.85
N THR A 53 -9.74 -11.89 5.82
CA THR A 53 -11.10 -12.31 6.20
C THR A 53 -12.11 -11.17 6.26
N THR A 54 -11.64 -9.92 6.27
CA THR A 54 -12.44 -8.70 6.28
C THR A 54 -11.80 -7.61 5.44
N TRP A 55 -12.61 -6.63 5.03
CA TRP A 55 -12.12 -5.41 4.40
C TRP A 55 -12.02 -4.29 5.43
N TYR A 56 -10.99 -3.48 5.29
CA TYR A 56 -10.82 -2.21 5.99
C TYR A 56 -10.85 -1.09 4.97
N PHE A 57 -11.54 0.00 5.30
CA PHE A 57 -11.55 1.20 4.47
C PHE A 57 -11.24 2.42 5.31
N SER A 58 -10.57 3.40 4.70
CA SER A 58 -10.41 4.74 5.25
C SER A 58 -11.16 5.78 4.44
N TRP A 59 -11.51 6.86 5.13
CA TRP A 59 -11.81 8.16 4.56
C TRP A 59 -11.09 9.21 5.38
N LYS A 60 -11.17 10.48 4.97
CA LYS A 60 -10.37 11.57 5.58
C LYS A 60 -10.33 11.58 7.10
N LEU A 61 -11.43 11.25 7.78
CA LEU A 61 -11.55 11.36 9.24
C LEU A 61 -11.74 10.03 9.96
N GLY A 62 -11.89 8.90 9.25
CA GLY A 62 -12.35 7.68 9.89
C GLY A 62 -11.95 6.39 9.20
N LEU A 63 -12.26 5.30 9.89
CA LEU A 63 -11.97 3.94 9.51
C LEU A 63 -13.22 3.09 9.63
N SER A 64 -13.39 2.14 8.72
CA SER A 64 -14.43 1.11 8.82
C SER A 64 -13.84 -0.27 8.57
N ARG A 65 -14.45 -1.27 9.22
CA ARG A 65 -14.18 -2.69 9.04
C ARG A 65 -15.48 -3.34 8.62
N VAL A 66 -15.46 -4.07 7.52
CA VAL A 66 -16.65 -4.68 6.93
C VAL A 66 -16.36 -6.12 6.51
N THR A 67 -17.41 -6.91 6.34
CA THR A 67 -17.31 -8.27 5.78
C THR A 67 -16.82 -8.25 4.33
N LEU A 68 -16.39 -9.41 3.80
CA LEU A 68 -15.89 -9.53 2.42
C LEU A 68 -16.94 -9.24 1.32
N ASP A 69 -18.23 -9.19 1.67
CA ASP A 69 -19.28 -8.64 0.79
C ASP A 69 -19.11 -7.13 0.54
N GLY A 70 -18.18 -6.49 1.26
CA GLY A 70 -17.84 -5.06 1.24
C GLY A 70 -18.89 -4.14 1.89
N ARG A 71 -19.96 -4.69 2.46
CA ARG A 71 -21.15 -3.94 2.89
C ARG A 71 -21.45 -4.04 4.37
N THR A 72 -21.41 -5.24 4.96
CA THR A 72 -21.84 -5.40 6.35
C THR A 72 -20.78 -4.85 7.30
N VAL A 73 -21.11 -3.73 7.98
CA VAL A 73 -20.21 -3.07 8.92
C VAL A 73 -20.07 -3.90 10.19
N LEU A 74 -18.82 -4.23 10.53
CA LEU A 74 -18.45 -4.96 11.74
C LEU A 74 -17.94 -4.03 12.83
N SER A 75 -17.23 -2.96 12.45
CA SER A 75 -16.76 -1.90 13.35
C SER A 75 -16.54 -0.63 12.56
N ASN A 76 -16.71 0.51 13.22
CA ASN A 76 -16.61 1.82 12.59
C ASN A 76 -16.08 2.84 13.59
N ASN A 77 -15.05 3.57 13.20
CA ASN A 77 -14.51 4.69 13.95
C ASN A 77 -14.60 5.96 13.09
N PRO A 78 -15.63 6.79 13.27
CA PRO A 78 -15.86 7.93 12.39
C PRO A 78 -14.97 9.14 12.67
N LEU A 79 -14.23 9.12 13.78
CA LEU A 79 -13.31 10.17 14.22
C LEU A 79 -11.98 9.50 14.62
N ALA A 80 -11.35 8.85 13.65
CA ALA A 80 -10.16 8.04 13.88
C ALA A 80 -8.91 8.89 14.10
N ILE A 81 -8.83 10.13 13.60
CA ILE A 81 -7.67 11.00 13.86
C ILE A 81 -7.57 11.27 15.37
N PRO A 82 -6.44 10.90 16.02
CA PRO A 82 -6.28 11.11 17.45
C PRO A 82 -6.37 12.60 17.82
N ALA A 83 -7.04 12.92 18.92
CA ALA A 83 -7.30 14.30 19.33
C ALA A 83 -6.02 15.15 19.45
N GLN A 84 -4.91 14.54 19.90
CA GLN A 84 -3.62 15.23 20.00
C GLN A 84 -3.05 15.62 18.63
N LEU A 85 -3.27 14.80 17.59
CA LEU A 85 -2.84 15.10 16.22
C LEU A 85 -3.80 16.08 15.56
N ALA A 86 -5.11 15.93 15.78
CA ALA A 86 -6.12 16.88 15.30
C ALA A 86 -5.86 18.31 15.84
N ALA A 87 -5.43 18.43 17.10
CA ALA A 87 -5.02 19.70 17.69
C ALA A 87 -3.78 20.33 17.03
N GLN A 88 -2.98 19.53 16.30
CA GLN A 88 -1.84 19.99 15.49
C GLN A 88 -2.22 20.27 14.03
N GLY A 89 -3.51 20.10 13.67
CA GLY A 89 -4.02 20.35 12.31
C GLY A 89 -4.21 19.10 11.45
N ALA A 90 -3.97 17.91 12.00
CA ALA A 90 -4.22 16.66 11.28
C ALA A 90 -5.69 16.55 10.88
N ASN A 91 -5.94 16.28 9.60
CA ASN A 91 -7.29 16.33 9.03
C ASN A 91 -7.54 15.31 7.91
N HIS A 92 -6.56 14.46 7.60
CA HIS A 92 -6.64 13.54 6.48
C HIS A 92 -5.94 12.21 6.80
N ILE A 93 -6.69 11.10 6.71
CA ILE A 93 -6.17 9.73 6.71
C ILE A 93 -6.04 9.24 5.27
N GLY A 94 -4.87 8.72 4.91
CA GLY A 94 -4.57 8.18 3.57
C GLY A 94 -4.90 6.69 3.40
N ASP A 95 -4.20 6.04 2.45
CA ASP A 95 -4.32 4.60 2.23
C ASP A 95 -3.66 3.81 3.37
N ILE A 96 -4.44 2.89 3.95
CA ILE A 96 -4.11 2.16 5.18
C ILE A 96 -3.53 0.79 4.87
N ASP A 97 -2.87 0.16 5.84
CA ASP A 97 -2.49 -1.25 5.73
C ASP A 97 -2.73 -2.03 7.02
N TYR A 98 -2.84 -3.35 6.90
CA TYR A 98 -3.05 -4.27 8.02
C TYR A 98 -1.79 -5.09 8.29
N TYR A 99 -1.43 -5.20 9.57
CA TYR A 99 -0.48 -6.20 10.01
C TYR A 99 -0.68 -6.58 11.48
N ASN A 100 -0.65 -7.89 11.75
CA ASN A 100 -0.63 -8.46 13.11
C ASN A 100 -1.68 -7.87 14.06
N GLY A 101 -2.94 -7.85 13.62
CA GLY A 101 -4.06 -7.32 14.40
C GLY A 101 -4.08 -5.79 14.54
N LYS A 102 -3.31 -5.06 13.73
CA LYS A 102 -3.28 -3.59 13.73
C LYS A 102 -3.55 -3.02 12.36
N ILE A 103 -4.21 -1.86 12.35
CA ILE A 103 -4.28 -0.98 11.18
C ILE A 103 -3.23 0.10 11.35
N TYR A 104 -2.39 0.24 10.33
CA TYR A 104 -1.44 1.31 10.15
C TYR A 104 -2.15 2.37 9.29
N ALA A 105 -2.42 3.53 9.87
CA ALA A 105 -3.09 4.61 9.15
C ALA A 105 -2.15 5.82 9.03
N PRO A 106 -1.78 6.21 7.82
CA PRO A 106 -1.00 7.42 7.63
C PRO A 106 -1.92 8.63 7.79
N ILE A 107 -1.40 9.67 8.44
CA ILE A 107 -2.15 10.88 8.82
C ILE A 107 -1.37 12.11 8.37
N GLU A 108 -2.08 13.01 7.71
CA GLU A 108 -1.57 14.28 7.18
C GLU A 108 -2.30 15.47 7.82
N ASP A 109 -1.64 16.62 7.80
CA ASP A 109 -2.12 17.90 8.32
C ASP A 109 -2.18 19.00 7.26
N GLY A 110 -3.25 19.80 7.29
CA GLY A 110 -3.36 21.06 6.57
C GLY A 110 -2.94 21.03 5.09
N SER A 111 -2.67 22.21 4.52
CA SER A 111 -2.12 22.36 3.16
C SER A 111 -0.59 22.34 3.13
N ASP A 112 0.04 22.45 4.30
CA ASP A 112 1.49 22.62 4.43
C ASP A 112 2.20 21.31 4.79
N TYR A 113 1.45 20.23 5.09
CA TYR A 113 1.94 18.87 5.36
C TYR A 113 3.10 18.80 6.36
N LYS A 114 3.03 19.56 7.46
CA LYS A 114 4.17 19.76 8.36
C LYS A 114 4.44 18.56 9.27
N HIS A 115 3.43 17.72 9.50
CA HIS A 115 3.49 16.66 10.50
C HIS A 115 2.91 15.35 9.94
N PRO A 116 3.64 14.65 9.06
CA PRO A 116 3.23 13.31 8.64
C PRO A 116 3.36 12.32 9.79
N TYR A 117 2.33 11.50 10.02
CA TYR A 117 2.32 10.46 11.03
C TYR A 117 1.88 9.12 10.46
N ILE A 118 2.22 8.02 11.16
CA ILE A 118 1.48 6.75 11.07
C ILE A 118 0.93 6.45 12.46
N ALA A 119 -0.40 6.38 12.58
CA ALA A 119 -1.11 5.99 13.80
C ALA A 119 -1.55 4.53 13.75
N LEU A 120 -1.50 3.85 14.90
CA LEU A 120 -1.88 2.44 15.02
C LEU A 120 -3.23 2.27 15.70
N TYR A 121 -4.06 1.41 15.13
CA TYR A 121 -5.40 1.08 15.63
C TYR A 121 -5.51 -0.41 15.85
N ASP A 122 -6.29 -0.83 16.86
CA ASP A 122 -6.71 -2.22 16.98
C ASP A 122 -7.56 -2.61 15.77
N ALA A 123 -7.19 -3.66 15.05
CA ALA A 123 -7.87 -4.02 13.81
C ALA A 123 -9.25 -4.66 14.05
N SER A 124 -9.59 -5.08 15.27
CA SER A 124 -10.92 -5.61 15.56
C SER A 124 -11.92 -4.49 15.87
N THR A 125 -11.51 -3.49 16.65
CA THR A 125 -12.39 -2.41 17.15
C THR A 125 -12.18 -1.06 16.46
N LEU A 126 -11.10 -0.90 15.70
CA LEU A 126 -10.63 0.37 15.11
C LEU A 126 -10.35 1.47 16.16
N THR A 127 -10.13 1.08 17.41
CA THR A 127 -9.77 2.02 18.47
C THR A 127 -8.29 2.37 18.38
N TYR A 128 -7.97 3.65 18.52
CA TYR A 128 -6.59 4.12 18.57
C TYR A 128 -5.83 3.45 19.72
N THR A 129 -4.67 2.88 19.43
CA THR A 129 -3.87 2.12 20.42
C THR A 129 -3.11 3.00 21.41
N GLY A 130 -3.14 4.33 21.22
CA GLY A 130 -2.27 5.26 21.95
C GLY A 130 -0.91 5.48 21.27
N THR A 131 -0.63 4.79 20.16
CA THR A 131 0.66 4.85 19.46
C THR A 131 0.55 5.52 18.09
N ALA A 132 1.33 6.57 17.88
CA ALA A 132 1.57 7.19 16.58
C ALA A 132 3.05 7.54 16.43
N TYR A 133 3.57 7.40 15.21
CA TYR A 133 4.96 7.66 14.88
C TYR A 133 5.04 8.86 13.94
N ALA A 134 5.82 9.87 14.34
CA ALA A 134 6.13 11.00 13.46
C ALA A 134 7.09 10.53 12.37
N LEU A 135 6.80 10.88 11.12
CA LEU A 135 7.67 10.61 9.99
C LEU A 135 8.55 11.84 9.71
N PRO A 136 9.79 11.64 9.25
CA PRO A 136 10.69 12.75 8.93
C PRO A 136 10.20 13.50 7.69
N LEU A 137 9.80 14.76 7.89
CA LEU A 137 9.35 15.65 6.81
C LEU A 137 10.38 15.80 5.67
N SER A 138 11.67 15.68 5.98
CA SER A 138 12.77 15.85 5.02
C SER A 138 12.75 14.87 3.83
N VAL A 139 12.07 13.73 3.95
CA VAL A 139 11.98 12.71 2.88
C VAL A 139 10.58 12.57 2.28
N GLN A 140 9.61 13.32 2.81
CA GLN A 140 8.22 13.36 2.32
C GLN A 140 7.58 14.71 2.70
N PRO A 141 8.05 15.81 2.08
CA PRO A 141 7.66 17.18 2.44
C PRO A 141 6.20 17.52 2.08
N ASP A 142 5.54 16.65 1.35
CA ASP A 142 4.17 16.76 0.84
C ASP A 142 3.24 15.72 1.47
N GLY A 143 3.60 15.20 2.65
CA GLY A 143 2.71 14.39 3.49
C GLY A 143 3.06 12.90 3.52
N ALA A 144 2.07 12.08 3.86
CA ALA A 144 2.10 10.63 3.96
C ALA A 144 0.78 10.11 3.38
N PRO A 145 0.64 10.03 2.04
CA PRO A 145 -0.63 9.66 1.43
C PRO A 145 -0.98 8.18 1.64
N TRP A 146 -0.01 7.33 1.96
CA TRP A 146 -0.19 5.88 2.08
C TRP A 146 0.85 5.22 2.97
N VAL A 147 0.55 3.99 3.40
CA VAL A 147 1.48 3.09 4.08
C VAL A 147 1.39 1.68 3.51
N ALA A 148 2.51 0.97 3.43
CA ALA A 148 2.55 -0.45 3.08
C ALA A 148 3.47 -1.22 4.04
N VAL A 149 3.00 -2.31 4.61
CA VAL A 149 3.75 -3.14 5.56
C VAL A 149 4.38 -4.32 4.84
N ASP A 150 5.69 -4.51 5.04
CA ASP A 150 6.45 -5.68 4.60
C ASP A 150 6.96 -6.45 5.81
N ALA A 151 6.10 -7.33 6.31
CA ALA A 151 6.42 -8.19 7.45
C ALA A 151 7.60 -9.13 7.18
N ALA A 152 7.75 -9.61 5.93
CA ALA A 152 8.81 -10.55 5.57
C ALA A 152 10.20 -9.90 5.65
N ARG A 153 10.30 -8.62 5.31
CA ARG A 153 11.55 -7.83 5.43
C ARG A 153 11.66 -7.04 6.73
N GLY A 154 10.60 -7.01 7.54
CA GLY A 154 10.55 -6.22 8.78
C GLY A 154 10.52 -4.71 8.52
N TYR A 155 9.89 -4.29 7.42
CA TYR A 155 9.84 -2.89 7.00
C TYR A 155 8.42 -2.35 6.85
N VAL A 156 8.32 -1.04 6.86
CA VAL A 156 7.15 -0.26 6.44
C VAL A 156 7.61 0.71 5.37
N TYR A 157 6.81 0.89 4.33
CA TYR A 157 7.05 1.80 3.23
C TYR A 157 6.04 2.94 3.23
N SER A 158 6.53 4.12 2.87
CA SER A 158 5.76 5.33 2.51
C SER A 158 6.62 6.13 1.52
N SER A 159 6.11 7.24 1.00
CA SER A 159 6.88 8.16 0.18
C SER A 159 6.33 9.57 0.19
N ALA A 160 7.07 10.49 -0.44
CA ALA A 160 6.51 11.73 -0.96
C ALA A 160 5.36 11.45 -1.95
N TYR A 161 4.39 12.35 -2.03
CA TYR A 161 3.19 12.23 -2.85
C TYR A 161 3.44 12.52 -4.34
N ASN A 162 4.03 13.67 -4.68
CA ASN A 162 4.12 14.11 -6.07
C ASN A 162 5.29 15.09 -6.37
N PRO A 163 6.33 14.64 -7.11
CA PRO A 163 6.57 13.26 -7.52
C PRO A 163 7.04 12.40 -6.33
N THR A 164 6.93 11.09 -6.47
CA THR A 164 7.55 10.06 -5.64
C THR A 164 8.90 9.67 -6.24
N PRO A 165 10.04 10.20 -5.75
CA PRO A 165 11.36 9.90 -6.31
C PRO A 165 12.02 8.67 -5.69
N ALA A 166 11.55 8.23 -4.53
CA ALA A 166 12.15 7.17 -3.73
C ALA A 166 11.10 6.53 -2.81
N LEU A 167 11.33 5.28 -2.40
CA LEU A 167 10.65 4.69 -1.25
C LEU A 167 11.37 5.11 0.03
N ASN A 168 10.61 5.53 1.03
CA ASN A 168 11.09 5.71 2.40
C ASN A 168 10.88 4.41 3.15
N VAL A 169 11.97 3.81 3.66
CA VAL A 169 11.95 2.51 4.32
C VAL A 169 12.10 2.71 5.82
N TYR A 170 11.07 2.34 6.55
CA TYR A 170 10.99 2.43 8.00
C TYR A 170 11.10 1.04 8.62
N SER A 171 11.64 0.96 9.84
CA SER A 171 11.62 -0.26 10.64
C SER A 171 10.19 -0.60 11.06
N LEU A 172 9.75 -1.84 10.89
CA LEU A 172 8.42 -2.28 11.32
C LEU A 172 8.26 -2.28 12.86
N THR A 173 9.37 -2.29 13.60
CA THR A 173 9.35 -2.36 15.07
C THR A 173 8.92 -1.05 15.70
N ASP A 174 9.38 0.07 15.14
CA ASP A 174 9.33 1.39 15.78
C ASP A 174 9.24 2.56 14.78
N LEU A 175 9.08 2.28 13.48
CA LEU A 175 8.86 3.24 12.40
C LEU A 175 9.96 4.30 12.26
N HIS A 176 11.17 4.05 12.79
CA HIS A 176 12.31 4.92 12.48
C HIS A 176 12.75 4.73 11.01
N LEU A 177 13.17 5.81 10.35
CA LEU A 177 13.68 5.75 8.98
C LEU A 177 15.00 4.97 8.94
N VAL A 178 15.02 3.86 8.21
CA VAL A 178 16.21 3.00 8.02
C VAL A 178 17.03 3.48 6.83
N LYS A 179 16.36 3.75 5.69
CA LYS A 179 16.99 4.17 4.44
C LYS A 179 15.93 4.71 3.46
N THR A 180 16.40 5.32 2.38
CA THR A 180 15.59 5.57 1.18
C THR A 180 16.10 4.70 0.02
N VAL A 181 15.19 4.30 -0.86
CA VAL A 181 15.50 3.52 -2.07
C VAL A 181 15.07 4.36 -3.28
N PRO A 182 16.02 4.96 -4.03
CA PRO A 182 15.68 5.75 -5.21
C PRO A 182 14.93 4.92 -6.25
N LEU A 183 13.87 5.48 -6.82
CA LEU A 183 13.14 4.83 -7.90
C LEU A 183 13.89 5.01 -9.23
N SER A 184 13.87 3.98 -10.08
CA SER A 184 14.43 4.05 -11.44
C SER A 184 13.72 5.10 -12.31
N THR A 185 12.48 5.45 -11.96
CA THR A 185 11.70 6.53 -12.54
C THR A 185 10.77 7.07 -11.46
N ALA A 186 10.72 8.39 -11.30
CA ALA A 186 9.81 8.98 -10.33
C ALA A 186 8.35 8.81 -10.77
N ILE A 187 7.47 8.50 -9.83
CA ILE A 187 6.04 8.28 -10.09
C ILE A 187 5.26 9.51 -9.62
N GLY A 188 4.32 10.00 -10.42
CA GLY A 188 3.45 11.11 -10.00
C GLY A 188 2.29 10.63 -9.13
N SER A 189 1.88 11.43 -8.16
CA SER A 189 0.62 11.30 -7.41
C SER A 189 0.29 9.87 -6.93
N VAL A 190 1.19 9.23 -6.20
CA VAL A 190 0.91 7.90 -5.62
C VAL A 190 -0.07 8.04 -4.45
N GLN A 191 -1.21 7.37 -4.55
CA GLN A 191 -2.32 7.47 -3.57
C GLN A 191 -2.39 6.30 -2.60
N GLY A 192 -1.78 5.16 -2.97
CA GLY A 192 -1.85 3.95 -2.17
C GLY A 192 -0.92 2.89 -2.69
N ALA A 193 -0.46 2.02 -1.78
CA ALA A 193 0.43 0.93 -2.13
C ALA A 193 0.31 -0.25 -1.16
N LYS A 194 0.67 -1.45 -1.63
CA LYS A 194 0.74 -2.68 -0.84
C LYS A 194 1.88 -3.56 -1.30
N VAL A 195 2.43 -4.34 -0.38
CA VAL A 195 3.37 -5.40 -0.73
C VAL A 195 2.61 -6.67 -1.10
N TYR A 196 2.97 -7.27 -2.23
CA TYR A 196 2.42 -8.52 -2.72
C TYR A 196 3.47 -9.30 -3.51
N ASP A 197 3.60 -10.60 -3.22
CA ASP A 197 4.62 -11.48 -3.82
C ASP A 197 6.06 -10.93 -3.76
N GLY A 198 6.37 -10.16 -2.72
CA GLY A 198 7.70 -9.59 -2.48
C GLY A 198 7.98 -8.26 -3.21
N ASP A 199 7.09 -7.82 -4.09
CA ASP A 199 7.14 -6.51 -4.74
C ASP A 199 6.14 -5.53 -4.09
N LEU A 200 6.35 -4.23 -4.29
CA LEU A 200 5.41 -3.19 -3.88
C LEU A 200 4.58 -2.75 -5.09
N TYR A 201 3.26 -2.82 -5.00
CA TYR A 201 2.34 -2.32 -6.01
C TYR A 201 1.75 -1.00 -5.56
N ALA A 202 1.76 0.00 -6.44
CA ALA A 202 1.33 1.36 -6.14
C ALA A 202 0.27 1.85 -7.14
N SER A 203 -0.83 2.42 -6.64
CA SER A 203 -1.84 3.10 -7.46
C SER A 203 -1.51 4.58 -7.57
N SER A 204 -1.42 5.08 -8.81
CA SER A 204 -1.16 6.47 -9.11
C SER A 204 -2.42 7.16 -9.63
N ASN A 205 -2.64 8.40 -9.19
CA ASN A 205 -3.68 9.27 -9.72
C ASN A 205 -3.24 10.09 -10.94
N ASN A 206 -2.15 9.71 -11.61
CA ASN A 206 -1.71 10.29 -12.88
C ASN A 206 -2.81 10.21 -13.97
N ASP A 207 -2.57 10.82 -15.14
CA ASP A 207 -3.56 10.88 -16.22
C ASP A 207 -4.03 9.48 -16.67
N ALA A 208 -3.14 8.48 -16.63
CA ALA A 208 -3.42 7.11 -17.04
C ALA A 208 -4.02 6.22 -15.92
N LYS A 209 -4.05 6.72 -14.68
CA LYS A 209 -4.50 6.03 -13.46
C LYS A 209 -3.75 4.71 -13.23
N SER A 210 -2.45 4.73 -13.50
CA SER A 210 -1.59 3.55 -13.63
C SER A 210 -1.42 2.79 -12.31
N ILE A 211 -1.25 1.48 -12.43
CA ILE A 211 -0.71 0.62 -11.37
C ILE A 211 0.76 0.33 -11.69
N TYR A 212 1.64 0.68 -10.76
CA TYR A 212 3.07 0.40 -10.85
C TYR A 212 3.43 -0.80 -9.97
N ARG A 213 4.43 -1.58 -10.40
CA ARG A 213 5.17 -2.54 -9.58
C ARG A 213 6.57 -1.98 -9.34
N ILE A 214 7.00 -2.03 -8.09
CA ILE A 214 8.29 -1.53 -7.64
C ILE A 214 9.01 -2.66 -6.91
N ASP A 215 10.23 -2.99 -7.33
CA ASP A 215 11.12 -3.81 -6.50
C ASP A 215 11.58 -2.95 -5.31
N PRO A 216 11.19 -3.27 -4.07
CA PRO A 216 11.50 -2.43 -2.91
C PRO A 216 12.98 -2.48 -2.50
N GLY A 217 13.75 -3.44 -3.02
CA GLY A 217 15.18 -3.56 -2.78
C GLY A 217 16.03 -2.71 -3.74
N THR A 218 15.63 -2.63 -5.00
CA THR A 218 16.39 -1.94 -6.07
C THR A 218 15.77 -0.61 -6.52
N GLY A 219 14.48 -0.40 -6.25
CA GLY A 219 13.73 0.76 -6.73
C GLY A 219 13.33 0.66 -8.21
N GLN A 220 13.51 -0.50 -8.85
CA GLN A 220 13.09 -0.68 -10.25
C GLN A 220 11.57 -0.56 -10.38
N VAL A 221 11.13 0.41 -11.16
CA VAL A 221 9.71 0.67 -11.46
C VAL A 221 9.32 -0.02 -12.77
N THR A 222 8.16 -0.67 -12.77
CA THR A 222 7.49 -1.22 -13.95
C THR A 222 6.07 -0.67 -13.98
N ASP A 223 5.67 -0.05 -15.08
CA ASP A 223 4.26 0.25 -15.34
C ASP A 223 3.55 -1.06 -15.73
N VAL A 224 2.55 -1.46 -14.94
CA VAL A 224 1.91 -2.76 -15.09
C VAL A 224 0.70 -2.66 -16.00
N PHE A 225 -0.17 -1.67 -15.76
CA PHE A 225 -1.34 -1.38 -16.60
C PHE A 225 -2.00 -0.06 -16.21
N ASP A 226 -2.70 0.52 -17.19
CA ASP A 226 -3.48 1.74 -17.05
C ASP A 226 -4.96 1.48 -16.81
N ARG A 227 -5.62 2.37 -16.07
CA ARG A 227 -7.02 2.22 -15.67
C ARG A 227 -7.92 3.37 -16.14
N ALA A 228 -7.35 4.45 -16.67
CA ALA A 228 -8.11 5.66 -17.04
C ALA A 228 -9.27 5.37 -18.00
N SER A 229 -9.12 4.46 -18.96
CA SER A 229 -10.18 4.09 -19.91
C SER A 229 -11.37 3.36 -19.26
N SER A 230 -11.17 2.81 -18.06
CA SER A 230 -12.19 2.08 -17.30
C SER A 230 -12.86 2.96 -16.24
N LEU A 231 -12.39 4.19 -16.05
CA LEU A 231 -12.86 5.10 -15.00
C LEU A 231 -13.66 6.27 -15.60
N PRO A 232 -14.75 6.70 -14.94
CA PRO A 232 -15.39 7.97 -15.29
C PRO A 232 -14.41 9.13 -15.20
N SER A 233 -14.59 10.13 -16.06
CA SER A 233 -13.79 11.37 -16.02
C SER A 233 -13.83 12.01 -14.63
N GLY A 234 -12.68 12.49 -14.16
CA GLY A 234 -12.51 13.12 -12.85
C GLY A 234 -12.55 12.15 -11.66
N SER A 235 -12.47 10.83 -11.89
CA SER A 235 -12.26 9.87 -10.79
C SER A 235 -10.86 9.99 -10.21
N GLU A 236 -10.74 9.78 -8.90
CA GLU A 236 -9.49 9.76 -8.14
C GLU A 236 -9.19 8.32 -7.71
N THR A 237 -7.94 7.88 -7.84
CA THR A 237 -7.50 6.59 -7.28
C THR A 237 -7.28 6.74 -5.77
N GLU A 238 -7.66 5.74 -4.98
CA GLU A 238 -7.66 5.82 -3.50
C GLU A 238 -7.07 4.54 -2.88
N GLY A 239 -6.10 3.91 -3.55
CA GLY A 239 -5.38 2.75 -3.05
C GLY A 239 -5.78 1.41 -3.64
N LEU A 240 -5.15 0.36 -3.12
CA LEU A 240 -5.36 -1.02 -3.54
C LEU A 240 -5.12 -2.01 -2.40
N ALA A 241 -5.66 -3.21 -2.53
CA ALA A 241 -5.43 -4.33 -1.64
C ALA A 241 -5.27 -5.63 -2.42
N PHE A 242 -4.64 -6.63 -1.80
CA PHE A 242 -4.55 -7.97 -2.36
C PHE A 242 -5.30 -8.98 -1.51
N LEU A 243 -6.23 -9.71 -2.14
CA LEU A 243 -6.98 -10.81 -1.54
C LEU A 243 -7.36 -11.81 -2.62
N PRO A 244 -6.78 -13.03 -2.66
CA PRO A 244 -7.27 -14.05 -3.56
C PRO A 244 -8.75 -14.38 -3.28
N THR A 245 -9.61 -14.23 -4.29
CA THR A 245 -11.05 -14.54 -4.20
C THR A 245 -11.39 -15.76 -5.05
N SER A 246 -12.55 -16.37 -4.78
CA SER A 246 -12.99 -17.60 -5.45
C SER A 246 -13.26 -17.44 -6.95
N ASP A 247 -13.51 -16.21 -7.42
CA ASP A 247 -13.64 -15.87 -8.85
C ASP A 247 -12.28 -15.63 -9.53
N GLY A 248 -11.18 -15.79 -8.79
CA GLY A 248 -9.80 -15.68 -9.29
C GLY A 248 -9.25 -14.27 -9.28
N ALA A 249 -9.98 -13.26 -8.76
CA ALA A 249 -9.37 -11.96 -8.52
C ALA A 249 -8.33 -12.04 -7.40
N GLN A 250 -7.35 -11.14 -7.45
CA GLN A 250 -6.25 -11.06 -6.50
C GLN A 250 -5.98 -9.61 -6.09
N MET A 251 -6.09 -8.65 -7.01
CA MET A 251 -5.90 -7.23 -6.75
C MET A 251 -7.26 -6.53 -6.76
N HIS A 252 -7.46 -5.65 -5.79
CA HIS A 252 -8.67 -4.86 -5.61
C HIS A 252 -8.30 -3.40 -5.51
N ALA A 253 -8.65 -2.60 -6.51
CA ALA A 253 -8.28 -1.19 -6.56
C ALA A 253 -9.50 -0.30 -6.28
N LEU A 254 -9.32 0.68 -5.42
CA LEU A 254 -10.36 1.58 -4.93
C LEU A 254 -10.28 2.92 -5.68
N ASP A 255 -11.40 3.38 -6.22
CA ASP A 255 -11.46 4.63 -6.98
C ASP A 255 -12.70 5.44 -6.59
N ALA A 256 -12.49 6.67 -6.11
CA ALA A 256 -13.55 7.61 -5.82
C ALA A 256 -13.99 8.30 -7.12
N VAL A 257 -15.28 8.25 -7.43
CA VAL A 257 -15.84 8.99 -8.57
C VAL A 257 -15.92 10.48 -8.19
N SER A 258 -15.74 11.37 -9.16
CA SER A 258 -15.85 12.81 -8.97
C SER A 258 -17.08 13.21 -8.15
N GLY A 259 -16.88 14.09 -7.16
CA GLY A 259 -17.92 14.49 -6.20
C GLY A 259 -18.24 13.45 -5.11
N ARG A 260 -17.55 12.30 -5.10
CA ARG A 260 -17.65 11.22 -4.10
C ARG A 260 -19.08 10.68 -3.93
N LEU A 261 -19.90 10.75 -4.98
CA LEU A 261 -21.25 10.17 -5.02
C LEU A 261 -21.22 8.64 -5.15
N ALA A 262 -20.12 8.11 -5.69
CA ALA A 262 -19.84 6.70 -5.77
C ALA A 262 -18.35 6.42 -5.55
N THR A 263 -18.06 5.22 -5.04
CA THR A 263 -16.72 4.63 -5.02
C THR A 263 -16.80 3.27 -5.71
N TYR A 264 -15.82 2.97 -6.55
CA TYR A 264 -15.69 1.69 -7.22
C TYR A 264 -14.56 0.87 -6.60
N LEU A 265 -14.80 -0.42 -6.44
CA LEU A 265 -13.79 -1.43 -6.14
C LEU A 265 -13.67 -2.34 -7.35
N TYR A 266 -12.63 -2.12 -8.14
CA TYR A 266 -12.33 -2.92 -9.32
C TYR A 266 -11.49 -4.13 -8.93
N ASN A 267 -11.91 -5.31 -9.40
CA ASN A 267 -11.25 -6.57 -9.09
C ASN A 267 -10.50 -7.06 -10.32
N TYR A 268 -9.24 -7.45 -10.12
CA TYR A 268 -8.36 -7.88 -11.20
C TYR A 268 -7.76 -9.25 -10.90
N ARG A 269 -7.66 -10.06 -11.95
CA ARG A 269 -6.98 -11.35 -11.96
C ARG A 269 -5.65 -11.20 -12.69
N ARG A 270 -4.58 -11.73 -12.10
CA ARG A 270 -3.28 -11.88 -12.74
C ARG A 270 -3.35 -13.03 -13.73
N THR A 271 -2.93 -12.76 -14.97
CA THR A 271 -2.71 -13.76 -16.00
C THR A 271 -1.22 -13.80 -16.32
N THR A 272 -0.65 -14.99 -16.25
CA THR A 272 0.71 -15.26 -16.72
C THR A 272 0.61 -15.74 -18.16
N SER A 273 1.26 -15.03 -19.09
CA SER A 273 1.46 -15.49 -20.46
C SER A 273 2.50 -16.61 -20.50
#